data_AF-A0AAJ4MN77-F1
#
_entry.id   AF-A0AAJ4MN77-F1
#
_cell.length_a   1.000
_cell.length_b   1.000
_cell.length_c   1.000
_cell.angle_alpha   90.00
_cell.angle_beta   90.00
_cell.angle_gamma   90.00
#
_symmetry.space_group_name_H-M   'P 1'
#
loop_
_entity.id
_entity.type
_entity.pdbx_description
1 polymer ?
#
loop_
_entity_poly.entity_id
_entity_poly.type
_entity_poly.pdbx_seq_one_letter_code
_entity_poly.pdbx_strand_id
1 'polypeptide(L)'
;MLRALGLSEALLAHLDGDSVASPLHYRCQAARAWRSSPMAGSGIVALWECGMVLDYFNPANGCFERCSLENIDEVWRSYASLQGLLAELFLNAYEDEVDDAALCACASLFGFHAIQRLLAEAANAGTGYRQWRTGFGASCTDR
;
A
#
# COMPACT_ATOMS: atom_id res chain seq x y z
N MET A 1 3.37 -10.10 -14.04
CA MET A 1 4.35 -9.75 -12.99
C MET A 1 3.64 -9.43 -11.67
N LEU A 2 2.71 -8.47 -11.63
CA LEU A 2 1.95 -8.12 -10.41
C LEU A 2 1.22 -9.30 -9.74
N ARG A 3 0.55 -10.17 -10.51
CA ARG A 3 -0.05 -11.42 -9.99
C ARG A 3 0.96 -12.31 -9.24
N ALA A 4 2.20 -12.37 -9.71
CA ALA A 4 3.25 -13.19 -9.09
C ALA A 4 3.74 -12.60 -7.76
N LEU A 5 3.46 -11.32 -7.49
CA LEU A 5 3.73 -10.64 -6.23
C LEU A 5 2.56 -10.76 -5.24
N GLY A 6 1.51 -11.52 -5.58
CA GLY A 6 0.37 -11.76 -4.69
C GLY A 6 -0.75 -10.72 -4.75
N LEU A 7 -0.71 -9.78 -5.71
CA LEU A 7 -1.82 -8.84 -5.89
C LEU A 7 -3.08 -9.59 -6.30
N SER A 8 -4.19 -9.31 -5.61
CA SER A 8 -5.51 -9.89 -5.88
C SER A 8 -6.07 -9.43 -7.23
N GLU A 9 -6.93 -10.25 -7.85
CA GLU A 9 -7.57 -9.88 -9.12
C GLU A 9 -8.40 -8.60 -9.01
N ALA A 10 -9.02 -8.34 -7.86
CA ALA A 10 -9.78 -7.11 -7.65
C ALA A 10 -8.88 -5.87 -7.54
N LEU A 11 -7.69 -5.98 -6.93
CA LEU A 11 -6.70 -4.90 -6.94
C LEU A 11 -6.17 -4.65 -8.34
N LEU A 12 -5.93 -5.70 -9.13
CA LEU A 12 -5.50 -5.55 -10.53
C LEU A 12 -6.56 -4.85 -11.37
N ALA A 13 -7.83 -5.29 -11.28
CA ALA A 13 -8.95 -4.62 -11.94
C ALA A 13 -9.10 -3.16 -11.48
N HIS A 14 -8.79 -2.85 -10.22
CA HIS A 14 -8.76 -1.47 -9.73
C HIS A 14 -7.70 -0.62 -10.41
N LEU A 15 -6.48 -1.16 -10.56
CA LEU A 15 -5.40 -0.47 -11.24
C LEU A 15 -5.64 -0.33 -12.75
N ASP A 16 -6.38 -1.24 -13.36
CA ASP A 16 -6.77 -1.15 -14.78
C ASP A 16 -7.90 -0.11 -15.04
N GLY A 17 -8.51 0.42 -13.97
CA GLY A 17 -9.59 1.41 -14.05
C GLY A 17 -10.99 0.79 -14.14
N ASP A 18 -11.10 -0.52 -13.96
CA ASP A 18 -12.36 -1.29 -14.05
C ASP A 18 -13.14 -1.35 -12.72
N SER A 19 -12.66 -0.68 -11.65
CA SER A 19 -13.19 -0.82 -10.29
C SER A 19 -14.06 0.33 -9.77
N VAL A 20 -15.04 -0.08 -8.96
CA VAL A 20 -16.07 0.70 -8.25
C VAL A 20 -15.62 1.11 -6.82
N ALA A 21 -14.37 0.84 -6.41
CA ALA A 21 -13.89 1.09 -5.04
C ALA A 21 -13.55 2.59 -4.81
N SER A 22 -14.59 3.35 -4.45
CA SER A 22 -14.55 4.81 -4.28
C SER A 22 -13.61 5.39 -3.20
N PRO A 23 -13.21 4.71 -2.09
CA PRO A 23 -12.43 5.37 -1.05
C PRO A 23 -10.90 5.29 -1.24
N LEU A 24 -10.40 4.34 -2.04
CA LEU A 24 -8.96 4.15 -2.25
C LEU A 24 -8.47 4.67 -3.61
N HIS A 25 -9.37 5.14 -4.47
CA HIS A 25 -9.03 5.52 -5.85
C HIS A 25 -7.94 6.58 -5.96
N TYR A 26 -7.89 7.56 -5.05
CA TYR A 26 -6.80 8.54 -5.04
C TYR A 26 -5.47 7.97 -4.50
N ARG A 27 -5.54 6.98 -3.60
CA ARG A 27 -4.39 6.40 -2.90
C ARG A 27 -3.71 5.26 -3.67
N CYS A 28 -4.43 4.65 -4.61
CA CYS A 28 -4.02 3.42 -5.28
C CYS A 28 -4.35 3.52 -6.78
N GLN A 29 -3.52 4.27 -7.51
CA GLN A 29 -3.69 4.49 -8.94
C GLN A 29 -2.70 3.67 -9.74
N ALA A 30 -3.04 3.38 -11.01
CA ALA A 30 -2.11 2.77 -11.94
C ALA A 30 -0.78 3.54 -11.97
N ALA A 31 0.35 2.86 -11.75
CA ALA A 31 1.65 3.50 -11.77
C ALA A 31 2.06 3.90 -13.19
N ARG A 32 1.99 5.20 -13.49
CA ARG A 32 2.26 5.78 -14.82
C ARG A 32 3.39 6.81 -14.79
N ALA A 33 3.45 7.64 -13.76
CA ALA A 33 4.40 8.74 -13.67
C ALA A 33 5.85 8.27 -13.54
N TRP A 34 6.08 7.14 -12.85
CA TRP A 34 7.42 6.60 -12.60
C TRP A 34 8.24 6.33 -13.88
N ARG A 35 7.57 6.04 -15.00
CA ARG A 35 8.25 5.78 -16.28
C ARG A 35 8.99 7.00 -16.81
N SER A 36 8.58 8.19 -16.38
CA SER A 36 9.21 9.47 -16.72
C SER A 36 10.21 9.96 -15.67
N SER A 37 10.37 9.22 -14.57
CA SER A 37 11.35 9.54 -13.52
C SER A 37 12.59 8.66 -13.64
N PRO A 38 13.67 8.94 -12.88
CA PRO A 38 14.85 8.08 -12.90
C PRO A 38 14.59 6.66 -12.37
N MET A 39 13.45 6.40 -11.70
CA MET A 39 13.04 5.04 -11.30
C MET A 39 12.87 4.09 -12.49
N ALA A 40 12.63 4.61 -13.70
CA ALA A 40 12.50 3.80 -14.92
C ALA A 40 13.70 2.88 -15.18
N GLY A 41 14.90 3.28 -14.74
CA GLY A 41 16.14 2.52 -14.90
C GLY A 41 16.49 1.58 -13.74
N SER A 42 15.72 1.58 -12.65
CA SER A 42 16.12 0.95 -11.38
C SER A 42 15.77 -0.54 -11.27
N GLY A 43 15.24 -1.16 -12.32
CA GLY A 43 14.89 -2.59 -12.31
C GLY A 43 13.76 -2.97 -11.35
N ILE A 44 12.93 -2.00 -10.96
CA ILE A 44 11.81 -2.20 -10.04
C ILE A 44 10.58 -2.79 -10.72
N VAL A 45 9.66 -3.29 -9.90
CA VAL A 45 8.28 -3.61 -10.31
C VAL A 45 7.35 -2.58 -9.69
N ALA A 46 6.95 -1.57 -10.47
CA ALA A 46 5.98 -0.57 -10.01
C ALA A 46 4.62 -1.22 -9.73
N LEU A 47 4.02 -0.89 -8.58
CA LEU A 47 2.73 -1.45 -8.15
C LEU A 47 1.61 -0.43 -8.38
N TRP A 48 1.62 0.68 -7.65
CA TRP A 48 0.65 1.76 -7.77
C TRP A 48 1.25 3.10 -7.34
N GLU A 49 0.54 4.18 -7.66
CA GLU A 49 0.92 5.55 -7.34
C GLU A 49 -0.17 6.24 -6.49
N CYS A 50 0.25 7.22 -5.69
CA CYS A 50 -0.59 8.19 -5.01
C CYS A 50 0.00 9.58 -5.26
N GLY A 51 -0.41 10.23 -6.35
CA GLY A 51 0.25 11.45 -6.82
C GLY A 51 1.71 11.18 -7.22
N MET A 52 2.66 11.84 -6.56
CA MET A 52 4.11 11.63 -6.78
C MET A 52 4.71 10.51 -5.92
N VAL A 53 3.91 9.82 -5.11
CA VAL A 53 4.37 8.69 -4.30
C VAL A 53 4.26 7.41 -5.12
N LEU A 54 5.36 6.66 -5.21
CA LEU A 54 5.40 5.37 -5.86
C LEU A 54 5.53 4.27 -4.81
N ASP A 55 4.61 3.31 -4.87
CA ASP A 55 4.71 2.02 -4.20
C ASP A 55 5.21 0.98 -5.22
N TYR A 56 6.29 0.28 -4.89
CA TYR A 56 6.96 -0.64 -5.80
C TYR A 56 7.54 -1.86 -5.08
N PHE A 57 7.80 -2.93 -5.83
CA PHE A 57 8.63 -4.05 -5.36
C PHE A 57 10.04 -3.90 -5.92
N ASN A 58 11.04 -4.08 -5.06
CA ASN A 58 12.45 -4.00 -5.37
C ASN A 58 13.06 -5.41 -5.43
N PRO A 59 13.29 -5.99 -6.62
CA PRO A 59 13.83 -7.33 -6.73
C PRO A 59 15.24 -7.49 -6.17
N ALA A 60 16.01 -6.41 -6.04
CA ALA A 60 17.41 -6.47 -5.59
C ALA A 60 17.51 -6.81 -4.10
N ASN A 61 16.52 -6.42 -3.29
CA ASN A 61 16.47 -6.72 -1.86
C ASN A 61 15.24 -7.56 -1.45
N GLY A 62 14.31 -7.80 -2.38
CA GLY A 62 13.11 -8.58 -2.12
C GLY A 62 12.06 -7.85 -1.28
N CYS A 63 12.13 -6.53 -1.18
CA CYS A 63 11.21 -5.73 -0.36
C CYS A 63 10.18 -4.96 -1.19
N PHE A 64 9.06 -4.66 -0.54
CA PHE A 64 8.04 -3.71 -0.99
C PHE A 64 8.37 -2.33 -0.41
N GLU A 65 8.57 -1.34 -1.26
CA GLU A 65 9.11 -0.04 -0.90
C GLU A 65 8.20 1.10 -1.36
N ARG A 66 8.33 2.23 -0.66
CA ARG A 66 7.65 3.48 -0.98
C ARG A 66 8.66 4.61 -1.05
N CYS A 67 8.61 5.41 -2.11
CA CYS A 67 9.39 6.64 -2.24
C CYS A 67 8.59 7.76 -2.89
N SER A 68 9.11 8.99 -2.84
CA SER A 68 8.65 10.07 -3.71
C SER A 68 9.40 10.01 -5.04
N LEU A 69 8.68 10.16 -6.15
CA LEU A 69 9.26 10.33 -7.48
C LEU A 69 10.06 11.64 -7.61
N GLU A 70 9.88 12.59 -6.68
CA GLU A 70 10.67 13.83 -6.60
C GLU A 70 12.00 13.63 -5.86
N ASN A 71 12.11 12.60 -5.01
CA ASN A 71 13.33 12.26 -4.28
C ASN A 71 13.48 10.73 -4.17
N ILE A 72 13.91 10.11 -5.27
CA ILE A 72 13.90 8.65 -5.41
C ILE A 72 14.97 7.93 -4.58
N ASP A 73 15.99 8.65 -4.13
CA ASP A 73 17.09 8.10 -3.31
C ASP A 73 16.66 7.89 -1.85
N GLU A 74 15.52 8.45 -1.45
CA GLU A 74 14.97 8.34 -0.10
C GLU A 74 13.79 7.36 -0.07
N VAL A 75 14.06 6.16 0.44
CA VAL A 75 13.02 5.17 0.72
C VAL A 75 12.32 5.54 2.03
N TRP A 76 11.04 5.91 1.96
CA TRP A 76 10.24 6.31 3.11
C TRP A 76 9.76 5.12 3.96
N ARG A 77 9.44 4.02 3.28
CA ARG A 77 9.00 2.76 3.89
C ARG A 77 9.54 1.57 3.12
N SER A 78 9.86 0.50 3.83
CA SER A 78 10.30 -0.78 3.27
C SER A 78 9.69 -1.91 4.09
N TYR A 79 9.03 -2.86 3.43
CA TYR A 79 8.33 -3.98 4.03
C TYR A 79 8.77 -5.28 3.38
N ALA A 80 8.88 -6.34 4.18
CA ALA A 80 9.25 -7.68 3.69
C ALA A 80 8.08 -8.42 3.01
N SER A 81 6.87 -7.85 3.00
CA SER A 81 5.63 -8.52 2.57
C SER A 81 4.69 -7.56 1.86
N LEU A 82 3.82 -8.11 1.00
CA LEU A 82 2.75 -7.31 0.39
C LEU A 82 1.75 -6.84 1.46
N GLN A 83 1.47 -7.69 2.47
CA GLN A 83 0.61 -7.30 3.59
C GLN A 83 1.12 -6.07 4.35
N GLY A 84 2.44 -5.90 4.49
CA GLY A 84 3.04 -4.72 5.12
C GLY A 84 2.82 -3.45 4.30
N LEU A 85 2.95 -3.53 2.97
CA LEU A 85 2.66 -2.42 2.08
C LEU A 85 1.15 -2.09 2.03
N LEU A 86 0.28 -3.10 2.00
CA LEU A 86 -1.17 -2.91 2.08
C LEU A 86 -1.56 -2.27 3.42
N ALA A 87 -0.91 -2.63 4.52
CA ALA A 87 -1.16 -1.98 5.81
C ALA A 87 -0.95 -0.46 5.73
N GLU A 88 0.09 -0.01 5.04
CA GLU A 88 0.35 1.42 4.82
C GLU A 88 -0.79 2.10 4.03
N LEU A 89 -1.30 1.44 2.98
CA LEU A 89 -2.46 1.92 2.21
C LEU A 89 -3.72 2.08 3.09
N PHE A 90 -4.05 1.06 3.88
CA PHE A 90 -5.26 1.05 4.72
C PHE A 90 -5.13 1.95 5.95
N LEU A 91 -3.94 2.08 6.53
CA LEU A 91 -3.68 3.04 7.61
C LEU A 91 -3.88 4.48 7.12
N ASN A 92 -3.35 4.82 5.95
CA ASN A 92 -3.56 6.14 5.36
C ASN A 92 -5.03 6.41 5.02
N ALA A 93 -5.82 5.38 4.73
CA ALA A 93 -7.26 5.53 4.48
C ALA A 93 -8.04 5.70 5.79
N TYR A 94 -7.67 4.95 6.83
CA TYR A 94 -8.21 5.11 8.18
C TYR A 94 -7.92 6.51 8.75
N GLU A 95 -6.71 7.04 8.54
CA GLU A 95 -6.32 8.39 8.99
C GLU A 95 -7.07 9.52 8.24
N ASP A 96 -7.58 9.23 7.05
CA ASP A 96 -8.50 10.10 6.29
C ASP A 96 -9.97 9.91 6.68
N GLU A 97 -10.25 9.20 7.78
CA GLU A 97 -11.60 8.97 8.29
C GLU A 97 -12.51 8.21 7.31
N VAL A 98 -11.93 7.34 6.47
CA VAL A 98 -12.74 6.40 5.67
C VAL A 98 -13.47 5.45 6.62
N ASP A 99 -14.78 5.32 6.40
CA ASP A 99 -15.66 4.45 7.19
C ASP A 99 -15.14 3.00 7.31
N ASP A 100 -15.24 2.43 8.52
CA ASP A 100 -14.78 1.09 8.86
C ASP A 100 -15.37 0.00 7.96
N ALA A 101 -16.67 0.10 7.60
CA ALA A 101 -17.30 -0.88 6.73
C ALA A 101 -16.76 -0.79 5.31
N ALA A 102 -16.49 0.43 4.82
CA ALA A 102 -15.83 0.65 3.53
C ALA A 102 -14.39 0.12 3.53
N LEU A 103 -13.63 0.34 4.61
CA LEU A 103 -12.28 -0.22 4.77
C LEU A 103 -12.32 -1.75 4.78
N CYS A 104 -13.26 -2.37 5.49
CA CYS A 104 -13.41 -3.82 5.53
C CYS A 104 -13.75 -4.40 4.15
N ALA A 105 -14.67 -3.77 3.42
CA ALA A 105 -15.03 -4.19 2.06
C ALA A 105 -13.83 -4.10 1.11
N CYS A 106 -13.09 -2.98 1.13
CA CYS A 106 -11.90 -2.80 0.32
C CYS A 106 -10.79 -3.79 0.70
N ALA A 107 -10.58 -4.04 1.99
CA ALA A 107 -9.55 -4.97 2.47
C ALA A 107 -9.83 -6.40 2.00
N SER A 108 -11.10 -6.82 2.04
CA SER A 108 -11.53 -8.12 1.51
C SER A 108 -11.22 -8.25 0.01
N LEU A 109 -11.53 -7.22 -0.78
CA LEU A 109 -11.25 -7.20 -2.22
C LEU A 109 -9.74 -7.19 -2.49
N PHE A 110 -8.99 -6.33 -1.81
CA PHE A 110 -7.56 -6.13 -2.08
C PHE A 110 -6.70 -7.25 -1.50
N GLY A 111 -7.27 -8.11 -0.65
CA GLY A 111 -6.56 -9.22 0.00
C GLY A 111 -5.78 -8.78 1.24
N PHE A 112 -6.15 -7.67 1.88
CA PHE A 112 -5.55 -7.24 3.14
C PHE A 112 -6.20 -7.97 4.33
N HIS A 113 -5.46 -8.87 4.97
CA HIS A 113 -6.01 -9.78 5.97
C HIS A 113 -6.00 -9.22 7.39
N ALA A 114 -5.24 -8.16 7.65
CA ALA A 114 -5.09 -7.59 8.98
C ALA A 114 -6.06 -6.42 9.28
N ILE A 115 -7.09 -6.19 8.46
CA ILE A 115 -7.99 -5.04 8.65
C ILE A 115 -8.71 -5.02 10.00
N GLN A 116 -9.20 -6.17 10.46
CA GLN A 116 -9.86 -6.26 11.77
C GLN A 116 -8.89 -5.94 12.91
N ARG A 117 -7.63 -6.36 12.77
CA ARG A 117 -6.56 -6.05 13.72
C ARG A 117 -6.23 -4.56 13.70
N LEU A 118 -6.11 -3.97 12.51
CA LEU A 118 -5.85 -2.54 12.32
C LEU A 118 -6.91 -1.70 13.06
N LEU A 119 -8.20 -1.93 12.79
CA LEU A 119 -9.29 -1.16 13.37
C LEU A 119 -9.34 -1.30 14.89
N ALA A 120 -9.21 -2.54 15.40
CA ALA A 120 -9.22 -2.79 16.83
C ALA A 120 -8.03 -2.17 17.57
N GLU A 121 -6.82 -2.28 17.02
CA GLU A 121 -5.62 -1.73 17.66
C GLU A 121 -5.57 -0.20 17.55
N ALA A 122 -5.96 0.38 16.40
CA ALA A 122 -6.01 1.82 16.19
C ALA A 122 -6.95 2.52 17.19
N ALA A 123 -8.15 1.97 17.39
CA ALA A 123 -9.13 2.49 18.35
C ALA A 123 -8.61 2.47 19.80
N ASN A 124 -7.74 1.52 20.12
CA ASN A 124 -7.19 1.34 21.47
C ASN A 124 -5.82 2.01 21.69
N ALA A 125 -5.16 2.52 20.64
CA ALA A 125 -3.78 2.97 20.72
C ALA A 125 -3.59 4.25 21.55
N GLY A 126 -4.63 5.10 21.65
CA GLY A 126 -4.61 6.33 22.45
C GLY A 126 -3.37 7.19 22.18
N THR A 127 -2.65 7.56 23.25
CA THR A 127 -1.41 8.37 23.14
C THR A 127 -0.24 7.64 22.48
N GLY A 128 -0.29 6.30 22.39
CA GLY A 128 0.70 5.45 21.74
C GLY A 128 0.52 5.29 20.23
N TYR A 129 -0.51 5.91 19.64
CA TYR A 129 -0.87 5.74 18.22
C TYR A 129 0.31 5.91 17.27
N ARG A 130 1.11 6.97 17.41
CA ARG A 130 2.24 7.23 16.48
C ARG A 130 3.30 6.13 16.49
N GLN A 131 3.61 5.59 17.66
CA GLN A 131 4.58 4.50 17.79
C GLN A 131 4.00 3.20 17.20
N TRP A 132 2.75 2.88 17.54
CA TRP A 132 2.04 1.73 17.01
C TRP A 132 1.93 1.77 15.48
N ARG A 133 1.47 2.91 14.93
CA ARG A 133 1.32 3.19 13.50
C ARG A 133 2.61 2.96 12.71
N THR A 134 3.75 3.28 13.30
CA THR A 134 5.07 3.08 12.69
C THR A 134 5.45 1.60 12.61
N GLY A 135 5.05 0.81 13.61
CA GLY A 135 5.37 -0.63 13.68
C GLY A 135 4.35 -1.56 13.02
N PHE A 136 3.11 -1.12 12.82
CA PHE A 136 2.01 -1.99 12.39
C PHE A 136 2.26 -2.65 11.01
N GLY A 137 2.75 -1.89 10.03
CA GLY A 137 3.05 -2.45 8.70
C GLY A 137 4.15 -3.53 8.75
N ALA A 138 5.18 -3.33 9.58
CA ALA A 138 6.26 -4.32 9.75
C ALA A 138 5.79 -5.60 10.45
N SER A 139 4.68 -5.57 11.20
CA SER A 139 4.08 -6.75 11.84
C SER A 139 3.04 -7.46 10.97
N CYS A 140 2.82 -6.98 9.75
CA CYS A 140 1.96 -7.64 8.77
C CYS A 140 2.82 -8.53 7.86
N THR A 141 2.55 -9.83 7.84
CA THR A 141 3.28 -10.80 7.02
C THR A 141 2.36 -11.49 6.04
N ASP A 142 2.90 -11.92 4.89
CA ASP A 142 2.21 -12.86 4.02
C ASP A 142 2.08 -14.21 4.76
N ARG A 143 0.97 -14.94 4.56
CA ARG A 143 0.69 -16.22 5.23
C ARG A 143 1.28 -17.41 4.48
#